data_AF-A0A937BN32-F1
#
_entry.id   AF-A0A937BN32-F1
#
_cell.length_a   1.000
_cell.length_b   1.000
_cell.length_c   1.000
_cell.angle_alpha   90.00
_cell.angle_beta   90.00
_cell.angle_gamma   90.00
#
_symmetry.space_group_name_H-M   'P 1'
#
loop_
_entity.id
_entity.type
_entity.pdbx_description
1 polymer ?
#
loop_
_entity_poly.entity_id
_entity_poly.type
_entity_poly.pdbx_seq_one_letter_code
_entity_poly.pdbx_strand_id
1 'polypeptide(L)'
;MVRDREGNLLIGTSDSGLDIFKGDRFVSYDEADGLNDPKVFAVMEDRAGRTWFGTNAGIVILSQHGTPEFITMQKGQLTTNFIRSLKEDDKGYV
;
A
#
# COMPACT_ATOMS: atom_id res chain seq x y z
N MET A 1 -9.44 -5.29 -0.63
CA MET A 1 -9.37 -5.03 -2.08
C MET A 1 -9.98 -3.68 -2.37
N VAL A 2 -9.37 -2.89 -3.25
CA VAL A 2 -9.83 -1.58 -3.71
C VAL A 2 -9.67 -1.48 -5.23
N ARG A 3 -10.53 -0.73 -5.92
CA ARG A 3 -10.32 -0.37 -7.32
C ARG A 3 -9.66 1.01 -7.39
N ASP A 4 -8.56 1.13 -8.12
CA ASP A 4 -7.90 2.42 -8.36
C ASP A 4 -8.56 3.21 -9.50
N ARG A 5 -8.08 4.43 -9.73
CA ARG A 5 -8.58 5.35 -10.76
C ARG A 5 -8.31 4.89 -12.18
N GLU A 6 -7.28 4.07 -12.38
CA GLU A 6 -6.97 3.44 -13.67
C GLU A 6 -7.87 2.22 -13.93
N GLY A 7 -8.66 1.80 -12.94
CA GLY A 7 -9.57 0.65 -13.03
C GLY A 7 -8.93 -0.68 -12.64
N ASN A 8 -7.71 -0.68 -12.13
CA ASN A 8 -7.02 -1.86 -11.63
C ASN A 8 -7.60 -2.29 -10.28
N LEU A 9 -7.46 -3.57 -9.95
CA LEU A 9 -7.83 -4.08 -8.62
C LEU A 9 -6.58 -4.26 -7.77
N LEU A 10 -6.55 -3.61 -6.62
CA LEU A 10 -5.48 -3.69 -5.65
C LEU A 10 -5.92 -4.64 -4.53
N ILE A 11 -5.14 -5.70 -4.32
CA ILE A 11 -5.51 -6.83 -3.49
C ILE A 11 -4.40 -7.07 -2.48
N GLY A 12 -4.63 -6.62 -1.24
CA GLY A 12 -3.79 -7.02 -0.12
C GLY A 12 -4.07 -8.47 0.27
N THR A 13 -3.01 -9.24 0.47
CA THR A 13 -3.09 -10.65 0.85
C THR A 13 -2.66 -10.82 2.31
N SER A 14 -2.99 -11.97 2.91
CA SER A 14 -2.68 -12.24 4.32
C SER A 14 -1.29 -12.83 4.53
N ASP A 15 -0.57 -13.14 3.46
CA ASP A 15 0.66 -13.94 3.47
C ASP A 15 1.57 -13.77 2.25
N SER A 16 1.09 -13.23 1.11
CA SER A 16 1.87 -13.14 -0.13
C SER A 16 2.08 -11.71 -0.65
N GLY A 17 1.87 -10.69 0.19
CA GLY A 17 2.06 -9.28 -0.17
C GLY A 17 0.85 -8.66 -0.88
N LEU A 18 1.11 -7.96 -1.98
CA LEU A 18 0.11 -7.22 -2.75
C LEU A 18 0.03 -7.73 -4.18
N ASP A 19 -1.18 -7.97 -4.65
CA ASP A 19 -1.46 -8.21 -6.06
C ASP A 19 -2.22 -7.04 -6.68
N ILE A 20 -1.78 -6.60 -7.86
CA ILE A 20 -2.47 -5.61 -8.69
C ILE A 20 -2.94 -6.31 -9.96
N PHE A 21 -4.26 -6.45 -10.12
CA PHE A 21 -4.85 -6.93 -11.36
C PHE A 21 -5.07 -5.77 -12.32
N LYS A 22 -4.31 -5.75 -13.42
CA LYS A 22 -4.36 -4.73 -14.48
C LYS A 22 -5.42 -5.01 -15.56
N GLY A 23 -6.31 -5.98 -15.33
CA GLY A 23 -7.40 -6.36 -16.25
C GLY A 23 -7.10 -7.61 -17.08
N ASP A 24 -5.83 -7.86 -17.42
CA ASP A 24 -5.38 -9.04 -18.17
C ASP A 24 -4.25 -9.82 -17.48
N ARG A 25 -3.56 -9.19 -16.54
CA ARG A 25 -2.42 -9.75 -15.81
C ARG A 25 -2.36 -9.27 -14.37
N PHE A 26 -1.65 -10.04 -13.55
CA PHE A 26 -1.28 -9.66 -12.19
C PHE A 26 0.14 -9.08 -12.16
N VAL A 27 0.33 -8.07 -11.31
CA VAL A 27 1.64 -7.58 -10.88
C VAL A 27 1.68 -7.73 -9.36
N SER A 28 2.63 -8.51 -8.87
CA SER A 28 2.76 -8.81 -7.43
C SER A 28 3.93 -8.02 -6.84
N TYR A 29 3.79 -7.63 -5.58
CA TYR A 29 4.86 -7.04 -4.77
C TYR A 29 5.00 -7.81 -3.48
N ASP A 30 6.20 -8.30 -3.20
CA ASP A 30 6.50 -9.10 -2.02
C ASP A 30 7.74 -8.58 -1.27
N GLU A 31 8.26 -9.38 -0.33
CA GLU A 31 9.44 -9.03 0.46
C GLU A 31 10.69 -8.77 -0.42
N ALA A 32 10.82 -9.45 -1.56
CA ALA A 32 11.93 -9.25 -2.49
C ALA A 32 11.85 -7.89 -3.21
N ASP A 33 10.64 -7.35 -3.37
CA ASP A 33 10.39 -6.00 -3.88
C ASP A 33 10.48 -4.91 -2.80
N GLY A 34 10.84 -5.31 -1.58
CA GLY A 34 11.05 -4.42 -0.43
C GLY A 34 9.86 -4.37 0.53
N LEU A 35 8.77 -5.11 0.31
CA LEU A 35 7.65 -5.12 1.23
C LEU A 35 8.06 -5.74 2.58
N ASN A 36 8.35 -4.92 3.59
CA ASN A 36 8.90 -5.37 4.87
C ASN A 36 7.98 -6.32 5.69
N ASP A 37 6.71 -6.43 5.32
CA ASP A 37 5.76 -7.42 5.87
C ASP A 37 4.77 -7.82 4.76
N PRO A 38 4.68 -9.11 4.41
CA PRO A 38 3.81 -9.61 3.35
C PRO A 38 2.33 -9.57 3.74
N LYS A 39 1.99 -9.25 4.98
CA LYS A 39 0.60 -9.16 5.44
C LYS A 39 0.06 -7.76 5.20
N VAL A 40 -0.79 -7.62 4.18
CA VAL A 40 -1.40 -6.35 3.79
C VAL A 40 -2.85 -6.29 4.28
N PHE A 41 -3.14 -5.39 5.21
CA PHE A 41 -4.44 -5.27 5.87
C PHE A 41 -5.27 -4.09 5.34
N ALA A 42 -4.60 -3.05 4.86
CA ALA A 42 -5.25 -1.87 4.31
C ALA A 42 -4.63 -1.53 2.96
N VAL A 43 -5.47 -1.09 2.03
CA VAL A 43 -5.03 -0.65 0.70
C VAL A 43 -5.88 0.53 0.28
N MET A 44 -5.26 1.56 -0.30
CA MET A 44 -5.96 2.67 -0.94
C MET A 44 -5.09 3.34 -2.00
N GLU A 45 -5.69 4.13 -2.87
CA GLU A 45 -5.01 5.06 -3.75
C GLU A 45 -5.36 6.49 -3.31
N ASP A 46 -4.37 7.38 -3.25
CA ASP A 46 -4.60 8.79 -2.94
C ASP A 46 -4.91 9.63 -4.20
N ARG A 47 -5.28 10.90 -4.02
CA ARG A 47 -5.61 11.80 -5.14
C ARG A 47 -4.43 12.06 -6.07
N ALA A 48 -3.19 11.82 -5.63
CA ALA A 48 -1.99 11.96 -6.42
C ALA A 48 -1.65 10.69 -7.23
N GLY A 49 -2.45 9.62 -7.11
CA GLY A 49 -2.22 8.35 -7.81
C GLY A 49 -1.15 7.49 -7.15
N ARG A 50 -0.78 7.78 -5.90
CA ARG A 50 0.09 6.90 -5.11
C ARG A 50 -0.75 5.84 -4.46
N THR A 51 -0.24 4.63 -4.46
CA THR A 51 -0.89 3.52 -3.75
C THR A 51 -0.28 3.37 -2.37
N TRP A 52 -1.14 3.25 -1.37
CA TRP A 52 -0.78 3.12 0.04
C TRP A 52 -1.19 1.75 0.58
N PHE A 53 -0.30 1.14 1.35
CA PHE A 53 -0.51 -0.18 1.97
C PHE A 53 -0.25 -0.11 3.47
N GLY A 54 -1.18 -0.68 4.23
CA GLY A 54 -1.03 -0.88 5.66
C GLY A 54 -0.61 -2.30 5.98
N THR A 55 0.51 -2.46 6.67
CA THR A 55 1.09 -3.75 7.09
C THR A 55 1.22 -3.82 8.61
N ASN A 56 1.86 -4.86 9.19
CA ASN A 56 2.32 -4.81 10.59
C ASN A 56 3.71 -4.16 10.74
N ALA A 57 4.39 -3.85 9.64
CA ALA A 57 5.68 -3.18 9.62
C ALA A 57 5.60 -1.68 9.28
N GLY A 58 4.38 -1.13 9.22
CA GLY A 58 4.12 0.27 8.91
C GLY A 58 3.36 0.45 7.59
N ILE A 59 3.59 1.59 6.96
CA ILE A 59 2.98 2.00 5.70
C ILE A 59 4.00 1.85 4.57
N VAL A 60 3.53 1.34 3.44
CA VAL A 60 4.29 1.31 2.18
C VAL A 60 3.58 2.19 1.16
N ILE A 61 4.34 3.01 0.43
CA ILE A 61 3.82 3.91 -0.61
C ILE A 61 4.47 3.53 -1.94
N LEU A 62 3.67 3.19 -2.94
CA LEU A 62 4.11 2.96 -4.31
C LEU A 62 3.64 4.11 -5.21
N SER A 63 4.59 4.78 -5.83
CA SER A 63 4.33 5.69 -6.95
C SER A 63 4.34 4.91 -8.26
N GLN A 64 3.58 5.36 -9.27
CA GLN A 64 3.44 4.64 -10.57
C GLN A 64 4.76 4.22 -11.23
N HIS A 65 5.84 4.98 -10.99
CA HIS A 65 7.19 4.71 -11.51
C HIS A 65 8.29 4.77 -10.44
N GLY A 66 7.91 4.69 -9.16
CA GLY A 66 8.83 4.86 -8.04
C GLY A 66 9.25 3.55 -7.38
N THR A 67 10.36 3.60 -6.67
CA THR A 67 10.68 2.60 -5.65
C THR A 67 9.70 2.73 -4.47
N PRO A 68 9.32 1.62 -3.81
CA PRO A 68 8.50 1.71 -2.62
C PRO A 68 9.15 2.56 -1.52
N GLU A 69 8.36 3.45 -0.91
CA GLU A 69 8.73 4.24 0.25
C GLU A 69 8.10 3.66 1.51
N PHE A 70 8.84 3.70 2.64
CA PHE A 70 8.42 3.10 3.91
C PHE A 70 8.27 4.14 5.01
N ILE A 71 7.09 4.21 5.61
CA ILE A 71 6.83 5.01 6.81
C ILE A 71 6.59 4.06 7.98
N THR A 72 7.35 4.24 9.06
CA THR A 72 7.30 3.38 10.25
C THR A 72 7.25 4.23 11.52
N MET A 73 7.05 3.61 12.68
CA MET A 73 7.23 4.26 13.98
C MET A 73 8.64 4.81 14.18
N GLN A 74 9.65 4.14 13.60
CA GLN A 74 11.01 4.68 13.63
C GLN A 74 11.03 5.95 12.78
N LYS A 75 11.67 7.01 13.31
CA LYS A 75 11.59 8.41 12.85
C LYS A 75 10.41 9.23 13.38
N GLY A 76 9.60 8.70 14.32
CA GLY A 76 8.55 9.48 15.01
C GLY A 76 7.37 9.86 14.12
N GLN A 77 7.25 9.22 12.95
CA GLN A 77 6.21 9.50 11.96
C GLN A 77 4.89 8.80 12.29
N LEU A 78 4.92 7.72 13.09
CA LEU A 78 3.76 6.94 13.51
C LEU A 78 3.85 6.55 14.99
N THR A 79 2.68 6.38 15.63
CA THR A 79 2.56 5.85 17.00
C THR A 79 2.48 4.32 17.05
N THR A 80 2.24 3.66 15.90
CA THR A 80 2.19 2.21 15.73
C THR A 80 2.65 1.79 14.32
N ASN A 81 3.19 0.57 14.16
CA ASN A 81 3.44 -0.04 12.85
C ASN A 81 2.26 -0.88 12.36
N PHE A 82 1.27 -1.13 13.22
CA PHE A 82 0.11 -1.96 12.89
C PHE A 82 -0.97 -1.13 12.21
N ILE A 83 -0.90 -1.09 10.88
CA ILE A 83 -1.84 -0.31 10.08
C ILE A 83 -2.98 -1.23 9.66
N ARG A 84 -4.21 -0.84 9.99
CA ARG A 84 -5.43 -1.63 9.75
C ARG A 84 -6.43 -0.94 8.85
N SER A 85 -6.31 0.37 8.71
CA SER A 85 -7.09 1.19 7.80
C SER A 85 -6.26 2.38 7.37
N LEU A 86 -6.58 2.88 6.18
CA LEU A 86 -6.01 4.08 5.59
C LEU A 86 -7.16 4.85 4.95
N LYS A 87 -7.13 6.17 5.04
CA LYS A 87 -8.15 7.02 4.41
C LYS A 87 -7.57 8.40 4.13
N GLU A 88 -7.78 8.87 2.91
CA GLU A 88 -7.49 10.26 2.56
C GLU A 88 -8.65 11.19 2.96
N ASP A 89 -8.32 12.36 3.50
CA ASP A 89 -9.27 13.41 3.84
C ASP A 89 -9.63 14.31 2.63
N ASP A 90 -10.55 15.26 2.83
CA ASP A 90 -10.99 16.15 1.77
C ASP A 90 -9.93 17.16 1.29
N LYS A 91 -8.85 17.35 2.08
CA LYS A 91 -7.72 18.21 1.75
C LYS A 91 -6.60 17.44 1.03
N GLY A 92 -6.70 16.12 0.94
CA GLY A 92 -5.71 15.25 0.30
C GLY A 92 -4.62 14.74 1.25
N TYR A 93 -4.85 14.80 2.56
CA TYR A 93 -3.95 14.19 3.54
C TYR A 93 -4.36 12.75 3.82
N VAL A 94 -3.37 11.87 3.88
CA VAL A 94 -3.48 10.46 4.26
C VAL A 94 -3.03 10.28 5.69
#